data_AF-A0A0F4YW14-F1
#
_entry.id   AF-A0A0F4YW14-F1
#
_cell.length_a   1.000
_cell.length_b   1.000
_cell.length_c   1.000
_cell.angle_alpha   90.00
_cell.angle_beta   90.00
_cell.angle_gamma   90.00
#
_symmetry.space_group_name_H-M   'P 1'
#
loop_
_entity.id
_entity.type
_entity.pdbx_description
1 polymer ?
#
loop_
_entity_poly.entity_id
_entity_poly.type
_entity_poly.pdbx_seq_one_letter_code
_entity_poly.pdbx_strand_id
1 'polypeptide(L)'
;MKFLSCFITLLCTAGIALSAEPAIDKFHKFQSLSRYAPIDLDDTVYDELTSAPRDYYVAILLTALEARYGCILCREFQSEWELIAKSWNKANQPDGIKLLFGTLDFSNGRNTFQKLMLQTAPIVLLFPPTVGPSATLDGAPVRFDFSG
;
A
#
# COMPACT_ATOMS: atom_id res chain seq x y z
N MET A 1 -61.85 33.78 -0.80
CA MET A 1 -61.32 33.54 0.57
C MET A 1 -60.36 32.35 0.47
N LYS A 2 -59.10 32.60 0.06
CA LYS A 2 -57.92 32.56 0.95
C LYS A 2 -57.81 31.29 1.79
N PHE A 3 -57.26 30.22 1.21
CA PHE A 3 -56.51 29.17 1.93
C PHE A 3 -55.39 28.70 0.98
N LEU A 4 -54.19 29.30 1.07
CA LEU A 4 -53.07 28.79 1.88
C LEU A 4 -52.43 27.58 1.18
N SER A 5 -51.56 27.76 0.17
CA SER A 5 -50.14 28.15 0.29
C SER A 5 -49.39 27.36 1.36
N CYS A 6 -48.93 26.16 1.01
CA CYS A 6 -47.71 25.51 1.49
C CYS A 6 -47.70 24.09 0.92
N PHE A 7 -46.76 23.76 0.04
CA PHE A 7 -46.08 22.45 -0.10
C PHE A 7 -45.18 22.51 -1.34
N ILE A 8 -44.29 23.50 -1.37
CA ILE A 8 -43.08 23.50 -2.19
C ILE A 8 -41.93 23.40 -1.18
N THR A 9 -41.37 22.20 -1.03
CA THR A 9 -39.96 21.91 -0.67
C THR A 9 -39.87 20.46 -0.21
N LEU A 10 -39.71 19.54 -1.14
CA LEU A 10 -39.12 18.23 -0.86
C LEU A 10 -37.98 18.03 -1.86
N LEU A 11 -36.91 18.80 -1.66
CA LEU A 11 -35.67 18.71 -2.43
C LEU A 11 -34.51 18.48 -1.45
N CYS A 12 -33.65 17.52 -1.81
CA CYS A 12 -32.28 17.31 -1.30
C CYS A 12 -32.11 16.75 0.13
N THR A 13 -32.11 15.43 0.25
CA THR A 13 -31.05 14.72 0.99
C THR A 13 -30.77 13.36 0.35
N ALA A 14 -30.20 13.35 -0.85
CA ALA A 14 -29.45 12.18 -1.31
C ALA A 14 -28.07 12.24 -0.63
N GLY A 15 -27.98 11.69 0.57
CA GLY A 15 -26.69 11.47 1.22
C GLY A 15 -25.89 10.48 0.38
N ILE A 16 -24.82 10.93 -0.25
CA ILE A 16 -23.82 10.05 -0.84
C ILE A 16 -23.11 9.37 0.34
N ALA A 17 -23.54 8.17 0.69
CA ALA A 17 -22.81 7.32 1.62
C ALA A 17 -21.52 6.87 0.91
N LEU A 18 -20.38 7.44 1.31
CA LEU A 18 -19.07 6.95 0.91
C LEU A 18 -18.82 5.65 1.68
N SER A 19 -19.18 4.51 1.09
CA SER A 19 -18.82 3.20 1.66
C SER A 19 -17.31 3.06 1.66
N ALA A 20 -16.68 3.16 2.83
CA ALA A 20 -15.30 2.76 3.02
C ALA A 20 -15.24 1.23 3.05
N GLU A 21 -14.43 0.63 2.18
CA GLU A 21 -14.18 -0.82 2.20
C GLU A 21 -13.50 -1.19 3.53
N PRO A 22 -13.98 -2.23 4.24
CA PRO A 22 -13.37 -2.61 5.51
C PRO A 22 -11.93 -3.10 5.31
N ALA A 23 -11.00 -2.62 6.13
CA ALA A 23 -9.56 -2.93 6.02
C ALA A 23 -9.24 -4.44 6.01
N ILE A 24 -10.06 -5.25 6.67
CA ILE A 24 -9.98 -6.72 6.68
C ILE A 24 -10.09 -7.28 5.26
N ASP A 25 -11.00 -6.74 4.44
CA ASP A 25 -11.22 -7.21 3.07
C ASP A 25 -10.00 -6.91 2.19
N LYS A 26 -9.43 -5.71 2.35
CA LYS A 26 -8.21 -5.29 1.65
C LYS A 26 -7.02 -6.21 1.96
N PHE A 27 -6.78 -6.57 3.22
CA PHE A 27 -5.69 -7.50 3.56
C PHE A 27 -5.85 -8.85 2.87
N HIS A 28 -7.03 -9.46 2.98
CA HIS A 28 -7.28 -10.78 2.39
C HIS A 28 -7.19 -10.76 0.87
N LYS A 29 -7.67 -9.69 0.22
CA LYS A 29 -7.49 -9.44 -1.21
C LYS A 29 -6.01 -9.54 -1.60
N PHE A 30 -5.15 -8.74 -0.97
CA PHE A 30 -3.72 -8.69 -1.33
C PHE A 30 -2.91 -9.91 -0.86
N GLN A 31 -3.26 -10.51 0.27
CA GLN A 31 -2.62 -11.73 0.77
C GLN A 31 -2.80 -12.91 -0.21
N SER A 32 -3.90 -12.93 -0.96
CA SER A 32 -4.13 -13.94 -1.99
C SER A 32 -3.16 -13.80 -3.17
N LEU A 33 -2.72 -12.59 -3.47
CA LEU A 33 -1.77 -12.26 -4.55
C LEU A 33 -0.32 -12.50 -4.10
N SER A 34 -0.02 -12.33 -2.81
CA SER A 34 1.33 -12.44 -2.26
C SER A 34 1.78 -13.87 -1.92
N ARG A 35 1.04 -14.92 -2.29
CA ARG A 35 1.29 -16.30 -1.77
C ARG A 35 2.69 -16.85 -2.05
N TYR A 36 3.27 -16.49 -3.21
CA TYR A 36 4.52 -17.09 -3.68
C TYR A 36 5.65 -16.08 -3.91
N ALA A 37 5.32 -14.80 -3.99
CA ALA A 37 6.21 -13.69 -4.32
C ALA A 37 5.67 -12.40 -3.68
N PRO A 38 6.48 -11.34 -3.57
CA PRO A 38 5.97 -9.99 -3.34
C PRO A 38 4.88 -9.63 -4.34
N ILE A 39 3.96 -8.76 -3.95
CA ILE A 39 2.93 -8.22 -4.84
C ILE A 39 3.60 -7.27 -5.83
N ASP A 40 3.46 -7.52 -7.13
CA ASP A 40 3.88 -6.56 -8.16
C ASP A 40 2.93 -5.36 -8.14
N LEU A 41 3.51 -4.17 -7.93
CA LEU A 41 2.77 -2.93 -7.80
C LEU A 41 2.92 -2.06 -9.05
N ASP A 42 1.88 -1.29 -9.31
CA ASP A 42 1.92 -0.05 -10.07
C ASP A 42 1.49 1.12 -9.17
N ASP A 43 1.42 2.34 -9.72
CA ASP A 43 0.97 3.53 -8.98
C ASP A 43 -0.40 3.35 -8.30
N THR A 44 -1.35 2.68 -8.96
CA THR A 44 -2.72 2.52 -8.46
C THR A 44 -2.77 1.50 -7.33
N VAL A 45 -2.12 0.35 -7.54
CA VAL A 45 -2.06 -0.73 -6.55
C VAL A 45 -1.26 -0.28 -5.32
N TYR A 46 -0.19 0.51 -5.52
CA TYR A 46 0.56 1.13 -4.43
C TYR A 46 -0.32 2.04 -3.57
N ASP A 47 -1.06 2.97 -4.18
CA ASP A 47 -1.95 3.90 -3.47
C ASP A 47 -3.07 3.12 -2.75
N GLU A 48 -3.64 2.09 -3.37
CA GLU A 48 -4.66 1.24 -2.75
C GLU A 48 -4.11 0.47 -1.53
N LEU A 49 -2.97 -0.20 -1.70
CA LEU A 49 -2.35 -1.06 -0.69
C LEU A 49 -1.86 -0.25 0.52
N THR A 50 -1.38 0.97 0.30
CA THR A 50 -0.79 1.85 1.33
C THR A 50 -1.76 2.91 1.87
N SER A 51 -2.99 3.00 1.36
CA SER A 51 -4.01 3.93 1.88
C SER A 51 -4.59 3.48 3.22
N ALA A 52 -4.89 4.42 4.11
CA ALA A 52 -5.61 4.16 5.34
C ALA A 52 -7.12 3.95 5.07
N PRO A 53 -7.85 3.22 5.92
CA PRO A 53 -7.40 2.50 7.11
C PRO A 53 -6.75 1.13 6.79
N ARG A 54 -5.79 0.69 7.62
CA ARG A 54 -5.10 -0.61 7.53
C ARG A 54 -4.81 -1.19 8.91
N ASP A 55 -5.09 -2.47 9.10
CA ASP A 55 -4.78 -3.25 10.31
C ASP A 55 -3.58 -4.19 10.12
N TYR A 56 -2.76 -3.92 9.10
CA TYR A 56 -1.61 -4.74 8.69
C TYR A 56 -0.42 -3.85 8.29
N TYR A 57 0.78 -4.45 8.35
CA TYR A 57 2.00 -3.86 7.85
C TYR A 57 2.15 -4.08 6.34
N VAL A 58 2.79 -3.13 5.66
CA VAL A 58 3.20 -3.30 4.26
C VAL A 58 4.67 -2.94 4.13
N ALA A 59 5.49 -3.88 3.66
CA ALA A 59 6.87 -3.62 3.29
C ALA A 59 6.94 -3.52 1.77
N ILE A 60 7.40 -2.38 1.25
CA ILE A 60 7.48 -2.11 -0.19
C ILE A 60 8.92 -1.86 -0.58
N LEU A 61 9.42 -2.64 -1.54
CA LEU A 61 10.65 -2.38 -2.25
C LEU A 61 10.35 -1.46 -3.45
N LEU A 62 10.92 -0.26 -3.44
CA LEU A 62 10.97 0.62 -4.60
C LEU A 62 12.28 0.35 -5.33
N THR A 63 12.20 -0.11 -6.58
CA THR A 63 13.34 -0.64 -7.35
C THR A 63 13.38 -0.09 -8.78
N ALA A 64 14.45 -0.41 -9.51
CA ALA A 64 14.64 -0.04 -10.92
C ALA A 64 15.42 -1.13 -11.66
N LEU A 65 14.73 -2.20 -12.04
CA LEU A 65 15.32 -3.44 -12.56
C LEU A 65 15.68 -3.37 -14.05
N GLU A 66 14.99 -2.54 -14.84
CA GLU A 66 15.28 -2.47 -16.26
C GLU A 66 16.72 -2.04 -16.54
N ALA A 67 17.36 -2.72 -17.50
CA ALA A 67 18.77 -2.53 -17.81
C ALA A 67 19.15 -1.07 -18.15
N ARG A 68 18.21 -0.31 -18.74
CA ARG A 68 18.40 1.11 -19.07
C ARG A 68 18.71 2.01 -17.87
N TYR A 69 18.32 1.60 -16.66
CA TYR A 69 18.61 2.35 -15.44
C TYR A 69 19.97 2.01 -14.84
N GLY A 70 20.62 0.92 -15.28
CA GLY A 70 21.95 0.54 -14.80
C GLY A 70 22.03 0.18 -13.31
N CYS A 71 20.92 -0.03 -12.61
CA CYS A 71 20.92 -0.26 -11.17
C CYS A 71 21.39 -1.69 -10.83
N ILE A 72 22.69 -1.85 -10.52
CA ILE A 72 23.27 -3.14 -10.11
C ILE A 72 22.69 -3.57 -8.76
N LEU A 73 22.68 -2.67 -7.78
CA LEU A 73 22.19 -2.93 -6.43
C LEU A 73 20.72 -3.36 -6.41
N CYS A 74 19.88 -2.79 -7.27
CA CYS A 74 18.49 -3.20 -7.41
C CYS A 74 18.36 -4.67 -7.82
N ARG A 75 19.18 -5.14 -8.77
CA ARG A 75 19.14 -6.53 -9.25
C ARG A 75 19.66 -7.50 -8.20
N GLU A 76 20.70 -7.13 -7.46
CA GLU A 76 21.24 -7.96 -6.38
C GLU A 76 20.26 -8.03 -5.20
N PHE A 77 19.64 -6.92 -4.83
CA PHE A 77 18.69 -6.88 -3.72
C PHE A 77 17.37 -7.59 -4.03
N GLN A 78 16.97 -7.66 -5.31
CA GLN A 78 15.71 -8.27 -5.74
C GLN A 78 15.57 -9.72 -5.29
N SER A 79 16.62 -10.54 -5.42
CA SER A 79 16.57 -11.96 -5.01
C SER A 79 16.40 -12.13 -3.50
N GLU A 80 17.06 -11.27 -2.72
CA GLU A 80 16.93 -11.28 -1.25
C GLU A 80 15.52 -10.86 -0.82
N TRP A 81 14.95 -9.85 -1.50
CA TRP A 81 13.58 -9.41 -1.26
C TRP A 81 12.55 -10.50 -1.52
N GLU A 82 12.66 -11.18 -2.67
CA GLU A 82 11.80 -12.30 -3.03
C GLU A 82 11.95 -13.47 -2.05
N LEU A 83 13.18 -13.76 -1.60
CA LEU A 83 13.45 -14.82 -0.64
C LEU A 83 12.80 -14.53 0.72
N ILE A 84 12.93 -13.31 1.23
CA ILE A 84 12.31 -12.90 2.51
C ILE A 84 10.78 -12.98 2.41
N ALA A 85 10.19 -12.40 1.35
CA ALA A 85 8.75 -12.45 1.15
C ALA A 85 8.23 -13.90 1.08
N LYS A 86 8.89 -14.75 0.29
CA LYS A 86 8.54 -16.17 0.18
C LYS A 86 8.68 -16.91 1.51
N SER A 87 9.70 -16.60 2.29
CA SER A 87 9.93 -17.21 3.61
C SER A 87 8.83 -16.80 4.58
N TRP A 88 8.45 -15.52 4.61
CA TRP A 88 7.35 -15.01 5.42
C TRP A 88 6.00 -15.64 5.08
N ASN A 89 5.68 -15.76 3.79
CA ASN A 89 4.40 -16.33 3.34
C ASN A 89 4.27 -17.84 3.62
N LYS A 90 5.40 -18.55 3.75
CA LYS A 90 5.43 -19.98 4.07
C LYS A 90 5.55 -20.28 5.57
N ALA A 91 6.10 -19.35 6.34
CA ALA A 91 6.29 -19.51 7.76
C ALA A 91 4.95 -19.55 8.50
N ASN A 92 4.93 -20.19 9.67
CA ASN A 92 3.85 -19.98 10.62
C ASN A 92 4.04 -18.57 11.20
N GLN A 93 3.22 -17.63 10.73
CA GLN A 93 3.35 -16.22 11.09
C GLN A 93 3.07 -16.04 12.59
N PRO A 94 3.83 -15.18 13.30
CA PRO A 94 3.53 -14.87 14.69
C PRO A 94 2.10 -14.36 14.84
N ASP A 95 1.42 -14.81 15.89
CA ASP A 95 0.05 -14.41 16.18
C ASP A 95 -0.06 -12.88 16.26
N GLY A 96 -1.04 -12.33 15.54
CA GLY A 96 -1.33 -10.90 15.53
C GLY A 96 -0.44 -10.05 14.61
N ILE A 97 0.53 -10.63 13.89
CA ILE A 97 1.31 -9.90 12.88
C ILE A 97 0.79 -10.21 11.47
N LYS A 98 0.16 -9.21 10.85
CA LYS A 98 -0.20 -9.22 9.43
C LYS A 98 0.81 -8.37 8.66
N LEU A 99 1.51 -8.96 7.70
CA LEU A 99 2.51 -8.26 6.88
C LEU A 99 2.42 -8.72 5.43
N LEU A 100 2.37 -7.76 4.52
CA LEU A 100 2.45 -7.96 3.07
C LEU A 100 3.75 -7.39 2.52
N PHE A 101 4.31 -8.07 1.52
CA PHE A 101 5.47 -7.60 0.76
C PHE A 101 5.01 -7.16 -0.62
N GLY A 102 5.49 -6.00 -1.08
CA GLY A 102 5.25 -5.48 -2.42
C GLY A 102 6.54 -5.02 -3.09
N THR A 103 6.52 -4.99 -4.42
CA THR A 103 7.62 -4.50 -5.25
C THR A 103 7.05 -3.48 -6.23
N LEU A 104 7.58 -2.25 -6.21
CA LEU A 104 7.25 -1.20 -7.17
C LEU A 104 8.49 -0.89 -8.01
N ASP A 105 8.52 -1.38 -9.25
CA ASP A 105 9.54 -0.97 -10.21
C ASP A 105 9.26 0.45 -10.70
N PHE A 106 10.31 1.27 -10.85
CA PHE A 106 10.22 2.62 -11.36
C PHE A 106 9.45 2.73 -12.68
N SER A 107 9.50 1.70 -13.52
CA SER A 107 8.82 1.68 -14.82
C SER A 107 7.31 1.62 -14.70
N ASN A 108 6.79 1.04 -13.61
CA ASN A 108 5.37 0.94 -13.29
C ASN A 108 4.90 1.97 -12.24
N GLY A 109 5.84 2.62 -11.55
CA GLY A 109 5.57 3.49 -10.40
C GLY A 109 6.10 4.92 -10.53
N ARG A 110 6.28 5.45 -11.75
CA ARG A 110 6.94 6.76 -11.94
C ARG A 110 6.29 7.87 -11.14
N ASN A 111 4.96 7.90 -11.06
CA ASN A 111 4.25 8.95 -10.32
C ASN A 111 4.51 8.82 -8.83
N THR A 112 4.55 7.59 -8.30
CA THR A 112 4.89 7.33 -6.90
C THR A 112 6.30 7.77 -6.56
N PHE A 113 7.30 7.46 -7.41
CA PHE A 113 8.67 7.94 -7.21
C PHE A 113 8.74 9.48 -7.19
N GLN A 114 8.00 10.15 -8.07
CA GLN A 114 7.91 11.61 -8.09
C GLN A 114 7.22 12.18 -6.85
N LYS A 115 6.05 11.64 -6.47
CA LYS A 115 5.29 12.03 -5.27
C LYS A 115 6.17 11.94 -4.00
N LEU A 116 6.98 10.88 -3.91
CA LEU A 116 7.88 10.62 -2.80
C LEU A 116 9.25 11.33 -2.94
N MET A 117 9.47 12.06 -4.03
CA MET A 117 10.73 12.75 -4.34
C MET A 117 11.97 11.83 -4.28
N LEU A 118 11.83 10.58 -4.73
CA LEU A 118 12.93 9.62 -4.71
C LEU A 118 13.87 9.84 -5.90
N GLN A 119 15.16 9.96 -5.60
CA GLN A 119 16.23 10.14 -6.59
C GLN A 119 17.11 8.88 -6.74
N THR A 120 16.89 7.86 -5.89
CA THR A 120 17.71 6.66 -5.81
C THR A 120 16.83 5.41 -5.67
N ALA A 121 17.40 4.26 -5.98
CA ALA A 121 16.84 2.93 -5.75
C ALA A 121 18.01 1.94 -5.51
N PRO A 122 17.80 0.84 -4.77
CA PRO A 122 16.55 0.43 -4.11
C PRO A 122 16.28 1.22 -2.82
N ILE A 123 15.00 1.35 -2.44
CA ILE A 123 14.55 1.88 -1.15
C ILE A 123 13.48 0.94 -0.59
N VAL A 124 13.52 0.65 0.71
CA VAL A 124 12.44 -0.08 1.37
C VAL A 124 11.62 0.88 2.24
N LEU A 125 10.30 0.84 2.09
CA LEU A 125 9.36 1.53 2.97
C LEU A 125 8.56 0.51 3.76
N LEU A 126 8.56 0.62 5.09
CA LEU A 126 7.71 -0.18 5.97
C LEU A 126 6.58 0.69 6.51
N PHE A 127 5.37 0.45 6.00
CA PHE A 127 4.15 1.10 6.44
C PHE A 127 3.58 0.37 7.66
N PRO A 128 3.44 1.03 8.81
CA PRO A 128 2.75 0.47 9.96
C PRO A 128 1.23 0.42 9.74
N PRO A 129 0.50 -0.37 10.55
CA PRO A 129 -0.94 -0.26 10.69
C PRO A 129 -1.35 1.15 11.09
N THR A 130 -2.53 1.57 10.63
CA THR A 130 -3.16 2.86 10.99
C THR A 130 -4.35 2.67 11.92
N VAL A 131 -4.82 1.43 12.08
CA VAL A 131 -5.87 1.05 13.04
C VAL A 131 -5.48 -0.25 13.76
N GLY A 132 -6.09 -0.49 14.91
CA GLY A 132 -5.84 -1.67 15.74
C GLY A 132 -4.70 -1.50 16.76
N PRO A 133 -4.35 -2.57 17.49
CA PRO A 133 -3.43 -2.49 18.63
C PRO A 133 -1.99 -2.05 18.28
N SER A 134 -1.57 -2.29 17.03
CA SER A 134 -0.24 -1.97 16.53
C SER A 134 -0.20 -0.68 15.71
N ALA A 135 -1.24 0.17 15.81
CA ALA A 135 -1.31 1.41 15.06
C ALA A 135 -0.32 2.47 15.58
N THR A 136 0.32 3.16 14.65
CA THR A 136 1.19 4.32 14.95
C THR A 136 0.42 5.63 14.75
N LEU A 137 0.79 6.69 15.49
CA LEU A 137 0.06 7.96 15.52
C LEU A 137 0.05 8.73 14.18
N ASP A 138 1.14 8.70 13.43
CA ASP A 138 1.27 9.40 12.14
C ASP A 138 1.05 8.48 10.93
N GLY A 139 1.20 7.16 11.11
CA GLY A 139 1.07 6.18 10.03
C GLY A 139 2.17 6.30 8.97
N ALA A 140 3.23 7.06 9.26
CA ALA A 140 4.29 7.35 8.32
C ALA A 140 5.16 6.09 8.11
N PRO A 141 5.61 5.82 6.87
CA PRO A 141 6.48 4.68 6.62
C PRO A 141 7.87 4.92 7.19
N VAL A 142 8.44 3.87 7.76
CA VAL A 142 9.88 3.83 8.07
C VAL A 142 10.64 3.59 6.76
N ARG A 143 11.61 4.45 6.45
CA ARG A 143 12.43 4.35 5.23
C ARG A 143 13.79 3.72 5.54
N PHE A 144 14.18 2.76 4.71
CA PHE A 144 15.51 2.17 4.67
C PHE A 144 16.17 2.50 3.34
N ASP A 145 17.30 3.20 3.41
CA ASP A 145 18.14 3.55 2.26
C ASP A 145 19.37 2.63 2.23
N PHE A 146 19.77 2.24 1.03
CA PHE A 146 20.91 1.35 0.79
C PHE A 146 22.06 2.06 0.08
N SER A 147 21.89 3.35 -0.24
CA SER A 147 23.00 4.25 -0.57
C SER A 147 23.61 4.75 0.74
N GLY A 148 24.73 4.13 1.14
CA GLY A 148 25.48 4.51 2.34
C GLY A 148 26.02 5.94 2.29
#